data_AF-A0A9X3K8I5-F1
#
_entry.id   AF-A0A9X3K8I5-F1
#
_cell.length_a   1.000
_cell.length_b   1.000
_cell.length_c   1.000
_cell.angle_alpha   90.00
_cell.angle_beta   90.00
_cell.angle_gamma   90.00
#
_symmetry.space_group_name_H-M   'P 1'
#
loop_
_entity.id
_entity.type
_entity.pdbx_description
1 polymer ?
#
loop_
_entity_poly.entity_id
_entity_poly.type
_entity_poly.pdbx_seq_one_letter_code
_entity_poly.pdbx_strand_id
1 'polypeptide(L)'
;MDLALSGDMLFEGANTLQFSGESQLEVITSELNINSEALESALVSSAILTLDDPTRAITESLLLQIVSDNNELITIGTLSPLPEGNKMTLSLAEEPAILNYLKDEGTTWVLDLNITEEHMDEMNISAAVSLNVDYVPTAN
;
A
#
# COMPACT_ATOMS: atom_id res chain seq x y z
N MET A 1 -7.49 -2.64 10.80
CA MET A 1 -8.03 -1.39 10.21
C MET A 1 -7.75 -1.45 8.73
N ASP A 2 -8.71 -1.10 7.86
CA ASP A 2 -8.55 -1.22 6.40
C ASP A 2 -8.33 0.17 5.78
N LEU A 3 -7.11 0.46 5.34
CA LEU A 3 -6.80 1.66 4.58
C LEU A 3 -7.21 1.48 3.12
N ALA A 4 -8.09 2.33 2.61
CA ALA A 4 -8.31 2.47 1.18
C ALA A 4 -7.25 3.41 0.60
N LEU A 5 -6.38 2.89 -0.26
CA LEU A 5 -5.44 3.70 -1.02
C LEU A 5 -6.14 4.11 -2.32
N SER A 6 -6.40 5.41 -2.46
CA SER A 6 -6.87 6.02 -3.71
C SER A 6 -5.91 7.15 -4.06
N GLY A 7 -5.23 7.03 -5.20
CA GLY A 7 -4.29 8.04 -5.68
C GLY A 7 -4.36 8.16 -7.18
N ASP A 8 -4.03 9.34 -7.68
CA ASP A 8 -3.91 9.60 -9.11
C ASP A 8 -2.62 8.97 -9.65
N MET A 9 -2.71 8.35 -10.83
CA MET A 9 -1.59 7.69 -11.49
C MET A 9 -0.52 8.71 -11.88
N LEU A 10 0.61 8.75 -11.18
CA LEU A 10 1.82 9.41 -11.65
C LEU A 10 2.64 8.40 -12.46
N PHE A 11 2.35 8.32 -13.76
CA PHE A 11 3.10 7.51 -14.72
C PHE A 11 4.53 8.06 -14.91
N GLU A 12 5.45 7.75 -13.99
CA GLU A 12 6.90 7.93 -14.21
C GLU A 12 7.64 6.64 -14.60
N GLY A 13 6.89 5.58 -14.94
CA GLY A 13 7.42 4.35 -15.51
C GLY A 13 6.29 3.54 -16.12
N ALA A 14 6.56 2.79 -17.20
CA ALA A 14 5.54 2.18 -18.05
C ALA A 14 4.46 1.36 -17.30
N ASN A 15 4.74 0.86 -16.08
CA ASN A 15 3.81 0.05 -15.30
C ASN A 15 3.85 0.33 -13.78
N THR A 16 4.33 1.50 -13.36
CA THR A 16 4.51 1.83 -11.94
C THR A 16 3.45 2.81 -11.49
N LEU A 17 2.71 2.43 -10.46
CA LEU A 17 1.72 3.26 -9.78
C LEU A 17 2.32 3.82 -8.49
N GLN A 18 2.09 5.09 -8.23
CA GLN A 18 2.49 5.74 -6.98
C GLN A 18 1.26 6.32 -6.30
N PHE A 19 1.14 6.08 -5.00
CA PHE A 19 0.07 6.63 -4.17
C PHE A 19 0.70 7.42 -3.04
N SER A 20 0.33 8.69 -2.90
CA SER A 20 0.71 9.47 -1.73
C SER A 20 0.11 8.84 -0.47
N GLY A 21 0.98 8.49 0.48
CA GLY A 21 0.63 8.08 1.83
C GLY A 21 0.54 9.26 2.80
N GLU A 22 0.57 10.49 2.30
CA GLU A 22 0.37 11.69 3.10
C GLU A 22 -0.96 11.60 3.87
N SER A 23 -0.95 11.96 5.15
CA SER A 23 -2.11 11.92 6.06
C SER A 23 -2.56 10.53 6.56
N GLN A 24 -1.91 9.43 6.18
CA GLN A 24 -2.30 8.11 6.69
C GLN A 24 -2.16 7.99 8.21
N LEU A 25 -1.12 8.59 8.80
CA LEU A 25 -0.96 8.64 10.24
C LEU A 25 -2.06 9.45 10.92
N GLU A 26 -2.49 10.56 10.33
CA GLU A 26 -3.59 11.37 10.87
C GLU A 26 -4.91 10.59 10.84
N VAL A 27 -5.17 9.85 9.76
CA VAL A 27 -6.34 8.95 9.66
C VAL A 27 -6.29 7.88 10.75
N ILE A 28 -5.16 7.19 10.90
CA ILE A 28 -4.97 6.14 11.93
C ILE A 28 -5.21 6.70 13.34
N THR A 29 -4.56 7.82 13.66
CA THR A 29 -4.62 8.43 14.99
C THR A 29 -5.99 9.02 15.30
N SER A 30 -6.67 9.58 14.29
CA SER A 30 -8.04 10.06 14.41
C SER A 30 -9.05 8.92 14.60
N GLU A 31 -8.94 7.83 13.84
CA GLU A 31 -9.83 6.66 13.98
C GLU A 31 -9.67 5.98 15.35
N LEU A 32 -8.43 5.86 15.83
CA LEU A 32 -8.13 5.26 17.13
C LEU A 32 -8.31 6.23 18.29
N ASN A 33 -8.54 7.52 18.00
CA ASN A 33 -8.62 8.59 18.98
C ASN A 33 -7.40 8.61 19.93
N ILE A 34 -6.21 8.47 19.35
CA ILE A 34 -4.92 8.49 20.04
C ILE A 34 -4.03 9.58 19.46
N ASN A 35 -2.98 9.96 20.21
CA ASN A 35 -1.93 10.80 19.65
C ASN A 35 -0.98 9.98 18.78
N SER A 36 -0.38 10.60 17.76
CA SER A 36 0.67 10.00 16.91
C SER A 36 1.88 9.52 17.70
N GLU A 37 2.15 10.12 18.85
CA GLU A 37 3.19 9.71 19.79
C GLU A 37 2.84 8.44 20.57
N ALA A 38 1.55 8.11 20.71
CA ALA A 38 1.10 6.91 21.42
C ALA A 38 1.18 5.64 20.56
N LEU A 39 1.46 5.79 19.25
CA LEU A 39 1.63 4.68 18.33
C LEU A 39 3.05 4.09 18.48
N GLU A 40 3.12 2.87 19.00
CA GLU A 40 4.36 2.14 19.25
C GLU A 40 4.79 1.32 18.03
N SER A 41 3.83 0.73 17.31
CA SER A 41 4.09 -0.09 16.14
C SER A 41 3.01 0.10 15.08
N ALA A 42 3.38 -0.09 13.81
CA ALA A 42 2.46 -0.22 12.69
C ALA A 42 3.01 -1.27 11.74
N LEU A 43 2.33 -2.42 11.67
CA LEU A 43 2.68 -3.57 10.87
C LEU A 43 1.62 -3.75 9.79
N VAL A 44 2.03 -4.02 8.56
CA VAL A 44 1.08 -4.42 7.52
C VAL A 44 0.64 -5.86 7.80
N SER A 45 -0.66 -6.07 7.99
CA SER A 45 -1.23 -7.38 8.32
C SER A 45 -1.93 -8.03 7.14
N SER A 46 -2.49 -7.23 6.22
CA SER A 46 -3.00 -7.71 4.94
C SER A 46 -2.88 -6.63 3.89
N ALA A 47 -2.77 -7.02 2.63
CA ALA A 47 -2.94 -6.09 1.52
C ALA A 47 -3.72 -6.79 0.42
N ILE A 48 -4.82 -6.17 0.00
CA ILE A 48 -5.75 -6.70 -0.98
C ILE A 48 -5.80 -5.73 -2.13
N LEU A 49 -5.47 -6.18 -3.34
CA LEU A 49 -5.71 -5.40 -4.55
C LEU A 49 -6.97 -5.88 -5.24
N THR A 50 -7.61 -4.94 -5.92
CA THR A 50 -8.68 -5.19 -6.86
C THR A 50 -8.29 -4.55 -8.18
N LEU A 51 -8.02 -5.39 -9.17
CA LEU A 51 -7.76 -5.00 -10.56
C LEU A 51 -9.09 -5.06 -11.32
N ASP A 52 -9.26 -4.22 -12.34
CA ASP A 52 -10.32 -4.42 -13.31
C ASP A 52 -9.96 -5.52 -14.33
N ASP A 53 -10.97 -6.07 -15.00
CA ASP A 53 -10.80 -7.17 -15.98
C ASP A 53 -9.70 -6.90 -17.03
N PRO A 54 -9.61 -5.71 -17.67
CA PRO A 54 -8.57 -5.45 -18.67
C PRO A 54 -7.17 -5.43 -18.04
N THR A 55 -6.97 -4.75 -16.92
CA THR A 55 -5.65 -4.73 -16.24
C THR A 55 -5.27 -6.11 -15.74
N ARG A 56 -6.22 -6.89 -15.22
CA ARG A 56 -5.97 -8.26 -14.74
C ARG A 56 -5.50 -9.19 -15.87
N ALA A 57 -6.07 -9.06 -17.07
CA ALA A 57 -5.75 -9.94 -18.21
C ALA A 57 -4.30 -9.78 -18.69
N ILE A 58 -3.74 -8.58 -18.55
CA ILE A 58 -2.38 -8.27 -18.98
C ILE A 58 -1.36 -8.37 -17.85
N THR A 59 -1.79 -8.41 -16.58
CA THR A 59 -0.88 -8.42 -15.41
C THR A 59 -0.43 -9.85 -15.05
N GLU A 60 0.89 -10.06 -15.00
CA GLU A 60 1.56 -11.32 -14.65
C GLU A 60 2.04 -11.40 -13.20
N SER A 61 2.50 -10.26 -12.66
CA SER A 61 2.89 -10.13 -11.26
C SER A 61 2.71 -8.71 -10.78
N LEU A 62 2.62 -8.56 -9.46
CA LEU A 62 2.63 -7.26 -8.83
C LEU A 62 3.51 -7.20 -7.58
N LEU A 63 4.04 -6.02 -7.32
CA LEU A 63 5.01 -5.74 -6.28
C LEU A 63 4.59 -4.45 -5.58
N LEU A 64 4.23 -4.54 -4.30
CA LEU A 64 3.87 -3.41 -3.47
C LEU A 64 5.06 -3.05 -2.57
N GLN A 65 5.44 -1.78 -2.60
CA GLN A 65 6.57 -1.22 -1.88
C GLN A 65 6.15 0.10 -1.24
N ILE A 66 6.89 0.52 -0.22
CA ILE A 66 6.71 1.83 0.42
C ILE A 66 8.09 2.49 0.52
N VAL A 67 8.10 3.79 0.33
CA VAL A 67 9.28 4.65 0.47
C VAL A 67 8.87 5.96 1.14
N SER A 68 9.79 6.62 1.81
CA SER A 68 9.60 7.98 2.31
C SER A 68 10.91 8.76 2.20
N ASP A 69 10.88 10.06 2.47
CA ASP A 69 12.04 10.92 2.28
C ASP A 69 13.26 10.50 3.14
N ASN A 70 13.00 9.99 4.35
CA ASN A 70 14.02 9.59 5.32
C ASN A 70 14.14 8.08 5.53
N ASN A 71 13.34 7.25 4.84
CA ASN A 71 13.42 5.79 4.95
C ASN A 71 13.68 5.12 3.59
N GLU A 72 14.54 4.11 3.59
CA GLU A 72 14.83 3.33 2.38
C GLU A 72 13.58 2.62 1.87
N LEU A 73 13.50 2.39 0.57
CA LEU A 73 12.38 1.66 -0.01
C LEU A 73 12.35 0.22 0.53
N ILE A 74 11.21 -0.19 1.08
CA ILE A 74 10.98 -1.57 1.52
C ILE A 74 9.85 -2.22 0.73
N THR A 75 9.96 -3.53 0.57
CA THR A 75 8.91 -4.32 -0.06
C THR A 75 7.87 -4.73 0.98
N ILE A 76 6.62 -4.35 0.74
CA ILE A 76 5.49 -4.70 1.59
C ILE A 76 5.01 -6.10 1.26
N GLY A 77 4.89 -6.41 -0.03
CA GLY A 77 4.46 -7.71 -0.48
C GLY A 77 4.53 -7.86 -1.98
N THR A 78 4.44 -9.10 -2.42
CA THR A 78 4.41 -9.44 -3.85
C THR A 78 3.31 -10.43 -4.12
N LEU A 79 2.90 -10.50 -5.39
CA LEU A 79 2.01 -11.54 -5.85
C LEU A 79 2.43 -12.01 -7.24
N SER A 80 2.94 -13.24 -7.29
CA SER A 80 3.36 -13.91 -8.51
C SER A 80 3.28 -15.44 -8.32
N PRO A 81 2.54 -16.17 -9.17
CA PRO A 81 1.62 -15.69 -10.22
C PRO A 81 0.34 -15.07 -9.62
N LEU A 82 -0.37 -14.24 -10.40
CA LEU A 82 -1.65 -13.69 -9.94
C LEU A 82 -2.71 -14.81 -9.80
N PRO A 83 -3.47 -14.86 -8.69
CA PRO A 83 -4.57 -15.79 -8.51
C PRO A 83 -5.72 -15.50 -9.49
N GLU A 84 -6.60 -16.47 -9.71
CA GLU A 84 -7.79 -16.25 -10.52
C GLU A 84 -8.75 -15.24 -9.85
N GLY A 85 -9.31 -14.34 -10.67
CA GLY A 85 -10.23 -13.30 -10.23
C GLY A 85 -9.59 -11.91 -10.11
N ASN A 86 -10.45 -10.94 -9.80
CA ASN A 86 -10.12 -9.51 -9.80
C ASN A 86 -9.61 -9.04 -8.44
N LYS A 87 -10.02 -9.72 -7.37
CA LYS A 87 -9.63 -9.42 -5.99
C LYS A 87 -8.58 -10.41 -5.52
N MET A 88 -7.45 -9.90 -5.07
CA MET A 88 -6.26 -10.70 -4.79
C MET A 88 -5.56 -10.20 -3.53
N THR A 89 -5.16 -11.13 -2.68
CA THR A 89 -4.43 -10.83 -1.45
C THR A 89 -2.94 -10.99 -1.73
N LEU A 90 -2.18 -9.91 -1.54
CA LEU A 90 -0.71 -9.91 -1.61
C LEU A 90 -0.13 -10.88 -0.58
N SER A 91 0.95 -11.54 -0.97
CA SER A 91 1.82 -12.21 -0.01
C SER A 91 2.73 -11.16 0.60
N LEU A 92 2.46 -10.81 1.86
CA LEU A 92 3.29 -9.86 2.59
C LEU A 92 4.67 -10.45 2.83
N ALA A 93 5.71 -9.62 2.67
CA ALA A 93 7.01 -9.91 3.26
C ALA A 93 6.87 -9.86 4.80
N GLU A 94 7.76 -10.48 5.57
CA GLU A 94 7.68 -10.57 7.04
C GLU A 94 7.21 -9.25 7.69
N GLU A 95 5.95 -9.23 8.16
CA GLU A 95 5.20 -8.13 8.78
C GLU A 95 5.96 -6.78 8.80
N PRO A 96 5.97 -6.05 7.66
CA PRO A 96 6.86 -4.92 7.51
C PRO A 96 6.39 -3.80 8.43
N ALA A 97 7.29 -3.36 9.31
CA ALA A 97 7.04 -2.23 10.20
C ALA A 97 7.10 -0.93 9.41
N ILE A 98 5.93 -0.36 9.14
CA ILE A 98 5.77 0.86 8.33
C ILE A 98 5.64 2.13 9.16
N LEU A 99 5.73 2.05 10.50
CA LEU A 99 5.53 3.19 11.39
C LEU A 99 6.44 4.39 11.04
N ASN A 100 7.71 4.12 10.77
CA ASN A 100 8.66 5.18 10.44
C ASN A 100 8.31 5.88 9.13
N TYR A 101 7.74 5.15 8.16
CA TYR A 101 7.24 5.70 6.92
C TYR A 101 6.02 6.55 7.22
N LEU A 102 5.00 6.02 7.89
CA LEU A 102 3.78 6.77 8.24
C LEU A 102 4.04 8.10 8.98
N LYS A 103 5.12 8.18 9.79
CA LYS A 103 5.54 9.39 10.51
C LYS A 103 6.35 10.38 9.67
N ASP A 104 6.79 9.96 8.51
CA ASP A 104 7.65 10.73 7.62
C ASP A 104 6.84 11.47 6.55
N GLU A 105 7.31 12.66 6.22
CA GLU A 105 6.78 13.45 5.12
C GLU A 105 7.19 12.80 3.78
N GLY A 106 6.37 12.96 2.75
CA GLY A 106 6.66 12.37 1.44
C GLY A 106 6.47 10.85 1.35
N THR A 107 5.79 10.23 2.32
CA THR A 107 5.46 8.80 2.24
C THR A 107 4.73 8.48 0.94
N THR A 108 5.29 7.54 0.19
CA THR A 108 4.78 7.13 -1.12
C THR A 108 4.71 5.62 -1.17
N TRP A 109 3.54 5.11 -1.51
CA TRP A 109 3.34 3.71 -1.82
C TRP A 109 3.59 3.50 -3.30
N VAL A 110 4.43 2.54 -3.63
CA VAL A 110 4.81 2.22 -5.01
C VAL A 110 4.28 0.84 -5.33
N LEU A 111 3.45 0.73 -6.37
CA LEU A 111 2.92 -0.52 -6.88
C LEU A 111 3.45 -0.72 -8.29
N ASP A 112 4.37 -1.66 -8.43
CA ASP A 112 4.87 -2.09 -9.72
C ASP A 112 4.02 -3.23 -10.27
N LEU A 113 3.54 -3.04 -11.50
CA LEU A 113 2.85 -4.07 -12.27
C LEU A 113 3.79 -4.63 -13.33
N ASN A 114 3.84 -5.95 -13.42
CA ASN A 114 4.46 -6.60 -14.56
C ASN A 114 3.35 -6.95 -15.55
N ILE A 115 3.27 -6.23 -16.66
CA ILE A 115 2.29 -6.49 -17.72
C ILE A 115 2.94 -7.10 -18.97
N THR A 116 2.22 -7.97 -19.66
CA THR A 116 2.71 -8.69 -20.86
C THR A 116 2.51 -7.95 -22.16
N GLU A 117 1.61 -6.97 -22.19
CA GLU A 117 1.28 -6.18 -23.37
C GLU A 117 1.35 -4.69 -23.03
N GLU A 118 1.85 -3.87 -23.95
CA GLU A 118 1.82 -2.41 -23.80
C GLU A 118 0.36 -1.95 -23.77
N HIS A 119 -0.13 -1.56 -22.60
CA HIS A 119 -1.47 -1.00 -22.44
C HIS A 119 -1.39 0.52 -22.47
N MET A 120 -2.14 1.14 -23.40
CA MET A 120 -2.17 2.60 -23.58
C MET A 120 -3.34 3.28 -22.85
N ASP A 121 -4.20 2.51 -22.17
CA ASP A 121 -5.39 2.98 -21.46
C ASP A 121 -5.14 3.13 -19.94
N GLU A 122 -5.95 3.97 -19.28
CA GLU A 122 -5.89 4.20 -17.82
C GLU A 122 -6.18 2.90 -17.05
N MET A 123 -5.20 2.42 -16.29
CA MET A 123 -5.37 1.25 -15.41
C MET A 123 -5.95 1.68 -14.07
N ASN A 124 -7.13 1.16 -13.72
CA ASN A 124 -7.77 1.45 -12.45
C ASN A 124 -7.51 0.32 -11.46
N ILE A 125 -6.74 0.63 -10.41
CA ILE A 125 -6.37 -0.33 -9.37
C ILE A 125 -6.80 0.21 -8.03
N SER A 126 -7.57 -0.59 -7.29
CA SER A 126 -7.94 -0.28 -5.92
C SER A 126 -7.12 -1.15 -4.97
N ALA A 127 -6.40 -0.54 -4.03
CA ALA A 127 -5.67 -1.26 -2.99
C ALA A 127 -6.29 -0.99 -1.62
N ALA A 128 -6.51 -2.06 -0.86
CA ALA A 128 -6.96 -2.03 0.52
C ALA A 128 -5.87 -2.67 1.39
N VAL A 129 -5.23 -1.88 2.24
CA VAL A 129 -4.16 -2.34 3.12
C VAL A 129 -4.67 -2.40 4.55
N SER A 130 -4.67 -3.60 5.13
CA SER A 130 -4.97 -3.78 6.53
C SER A 130 -3.71 -3.58 7.37
N LEU A 131 -3.80 -2.71 8.38
CA LEU A 131 -2.72 -2.45 9.33
C LEU A 131 -3.07 -3.00 10.71
N ASN A 132 -2.07 -3.62 11.35
CA ASN A 132 -2.03 -3.90 12.78
C ASN A 132 -1.19 -2.81 13.44
N VAL A 133 -1.78 -2.08 14.37
CA VAL A 133 -1.14 -0.97 15.05
C VAL A 133 -1.18 -1.24 16.54
N ASP A 134 -0.02 -1.25 17.18
CA ASP A 134 0.08 -1.25 18.63
C ASP A 134 0.19 0.18 19.12
N TYR A 135 -0.63 0.50 20.11
CA TYR A 135 -0.65 1.80 20.74
C TYR A 135 -0.85 1.66 22.23
N VAL A 136 -0.26 2.59 22.99
CA VAL A 136 -0.54 2.70 24.41
C VAL A 136 -1.82 3.51 24.56
N PRO A 137 -2.92 2.94 25.08
CA PRO A 137 -4.11 3.72 25.35
C PRO A 137 -3.77 4.76 26.42
N THR A 138 -3.77 6.04 26.04
CA THR A 138 -3.76 7.13 27.01
C THR A 138 -5.02 7.01 27.85
N ALA A 139 -4.88 6.54 29.09
CA ALA A 139 -5.96 6.48 30.06
C ALA A 139 -6.55 7.88 30.23
N ASN A 140 -7.81 8.04 29.81
CA ASN A 140 -8.66 9.13 30.28
C ASN A 140 -9.14 8.83 31.71
#